data_AF-A0A536U9U6-F1
#
_entry.id   AF-A0A536U9U6-F1
#
_cell.length_a   1.000
_cell.length_b   1.000
_cell.length_c   1.000
_cell.angle_alpha   90.00
_cell.angle_beta   90.00
_cell.angle_gamma   90.00
#
_symmetry.space_group_name_H-M   'P 1'
#
loop_
_entity.id
_entity.type
_entity.pdbx_description
1 polymer ?
#
loop_
_entity_poly.entity_id
_entity_poly.type
_entity_poly.pdbx_seq_one_letter_code
_entity_poly.pdbx_strand_id
1 'polypeptide(L)'
;MDYPFPPEITAKLAELDAFIEAEIKPLERENMKFFDHRREHARTDWENDGFPRKEWHDLIAEMERRADRAGHLRYGLPKACGGQAASNLAIAAIREHLAAKGLGLHNDLQDESSIVGNFPIIPVLNAYGTTEQKRYIEGIIKRDRHLAFGLTEPNHGSDATWLETTGVRDGDHWV
;
A
#
# COMPACT_ATOMS: atom_id res chain seq x y z
N MET A 1 3.16 20.53 24.87
CA MET A 1 4.37 20.89 24.12
C MET A 1 4.08 20.56 22.67
N ASP A 2 4.11 21.55 21.78
CA ASP A 2 4.08 21.30 20.34
C ASP A 2 5.51 20.99 19.88
N TYR A 3 5.69 19.80 19.30
CA TYR A 3 6.94 19.41 18.68
C TYR A 3 6.78 19.55 17.16
N PRO A 4 7.34 20.60 16.53
CA PRO A 4 7.25 20.75 15.10
C PRO A 4 7.98 19.59 14.40
N PHE A 5 7.45 19.13 13.27
CA PHE A 5 8.14 18.14 12.46
C PHE A 5 9.49 18.69 11.96
N PRO A 6 10.50 17.82 11.82
CA PRO A 6 11.73 18.14 11.11
C PRO A 6 11.46 18.77 9.72
N PRO A 7 12.26 19.77 9.29
CA PRO A 7 12.02 20.49 8.02
C PRO A 7 11.91 19.59 6.80
N GLU A 8 12.65 18.48 6.75
CA GLU A 8 12.62 17.50 5.67
C GLU A 8 11.27 16.78 5.57
N ILE A 9 10.60 16.52 6.69
CA ILE A 9 9.25 15.93 6.69
C ILE A 9 8.26 16.96 6.17
N THR A 10 8.32 18.20 6.69
CA THR A 10 7.44 19.29 6.24
C THR A 10 7.61 19.57 4.74
N ALA A 11 8.85 19.58 4.24
CA ALA A 11 9.12 19.73 2.81
C ALA A 11 8.55 18.56 2.00
N LYS A 12 8.68 17.33 2.50
CA LYS A 12 8.09 16.15 1.84
C LYS A 12 6.58 16.20 1.80
N LEU A 13 5.91 16.66 2.85
CA LEU A 13 4.45 16.84 2.86
C LEU A 13 4.01 17.86 1.80
N ALA A 14 4.72 18.98 1.69
CA ALA A 14 4.45 19.99 0.66
C ALA A 14 4.68 19.46 -0.77
N GLU A 15 5.72 18.65 -0.98
CA GLU A 15 5.98 17.97 -2.25
C GLU A 15 4.85 17.01 -2.61
N LEU A 16 4.37 16.21 -1.66
CA LEU A 16 3.25 15.28 -1.87
C LEU A 16 1.96 16.04 -2.19
N ASP A 17 1.70 17.17 -1.52
CA ASP A 17 0.52 18.00 -1.80
C ASP A 17 0.55 18.55 -3.23
N ALA A 18 1.71 19.05 -3.67
CA ALA A 18 1.88 19.53 -5.04
C ALA A 18 1.68 18.39 -6.07
N PHE A 19 2.22 17.21 -5.81
CA PHE A 19 2.02 16.04 -6.65
C PHE A 19 0.54 15.60 -6.70
N ILE A 20 -0.15 15.60 -5.56
CA ILE A 20 -1.57 15.24 -5.48
C ILE A 20 -2.41 16.17 -6.37
N GLU A 21 -2.22 17.48 -6.26
CA GLU A 21 -2.98 18.45 -7.05
C GLU A 21 -2.66 18.36 -8.55
N ALA A 22 -1.40 18.12 -8.91
CA ALA A 22 -0.97 18.05 -10.30
C ALA A 22 -1.37 16.75 -11.00
N GLU A 23 -1.24 15.61 -10.32
CA GLU A 23 -1.28 14.28 -10.97
C GLU A 23 -2.45 13.40 -10.52
N ILE A 24 -2.88 13.53 -9.26
CA ILE A 24 -3.84 12.58 -8.65
C ILE A 24 -5.27 13.15 -8.66
N LYS A 25 -5.45 14.43 -8.32
CA LYS A 25 -6.76 15.07 -8.32
C LYS A 25 -7.42 15.13 -9.70
N PRO A 26 -6.70 15.37 -10.82
CA PRO A 26 -7.31 15.25 -12.15
C PRO A 26 -7.86 13.85 -12.41
N LEU A 27 -7.08 12.82 -12.09
CA LEU A 27 -7.46 11.42 -12.26
C LEU A 27 -8.65 11.02 -11.36
N GLU A 28 -8.68 11.51 -10.11
CA GLU A 28 -9.81 11.35 -9.19
C GLU A 28 -11.09 12.00 -9.74
N ARG A 29 -11.00 13.23 -10.27
CA ARG A 29 -12.16 13.97 -10.82
C ARG A 29 -12.79 13.26 -12.01
N GLU A 30 -11.98 12.68 -12.88
CA GLU A 30 -12.44 11.86 -14.01
C GLU A 30 -13.14 10.58 -13.55
N ASN A 31 -12.95 10.17 -12.29
CA ASN A 31 -13.41 8.91 -11.72
C ASN A 31 -14.25 9.11 -10.43
N MET A 32 -14.92 10.26 -10.29
CA MET A 32 -15.62 10.68 -9.06
C MET A 32 -16.65 9.68 -8.52
N LYS A 33 -17.19 8.79 -9.38
CA LYS A 33 -18.08 7.68 -8.99
C LYS A 33 -17.48 6.77 -7.91
N PHE A 34 -16.14 6.67 -7.82
CA PHE A 34 -15.46 5.87 -6.81
C PHE A 34 -15.14 6.64 -5.52
N PHE A 35 -15.52 7.91 -5.41
CA PHE A 35 -15.18 8.76 -4.27
C PHE A 35 -16.38 9.51 -3.68
N ASP A 36 -17.49 9.59 -4.42
CA ASP A 36 -18.73 10.18 -3.92
C ASP A 36 -19.51 9.26 -2.95
N HIS A 37 -20.73 9.65 -2.60
CA HIS A 37 -21.61 8.91 -1.68
C HIS A 37 -22.02 7.51 -2.18
N ARG A 38 -21.82 7.18 -3.46
CA ARG A 38 -22.14 5.88 -4.07
C ARG A 38 -20.92 4.96 -4.20
N ARG A 39 -19.76 5.40 -3.72
CA ARG A 39 -18.47 4.72 -3.94
C ARG A 39 -18.49 3.23 -3.63
N GLU A 40 -19.13 2.79 -2.54
CA GLU A 40 -19.13 1.37 -2.15
C GLU A 40 -19.78 0.53 -3.25
N HIS A 41 -21.00 0.90 -3.67
CA HIS A 41 -21.67 0.24 -4.80
C HIS A 41 -20.88 0.35 -6.11
N ALA A 42 -20.25 1.50 -6.37
CA ALA A 42 -19.46 1.69 -7.59
C ALA A 42 -18.20 0.81 -7.61
N ARG A 43 -17.56 0.60 -6.46
CA ARG A 43 -16.36 -0.23 -6.31
C ARG A 43 -16.69 -1.72 -6.23
N THR A 44 -17.86 -2.11 -5.74
CA THR A 44 -18.27 -3.51 -5.59
C THR A 44 -18.82 -4.10 -6.89
N ASP A 45 -18.31 -5.28 -7.27
CA ASP A 45 -18.88 -6.09 -8.34
C ASP A 45 -19.88 -7.12 -7.80
N TRP A 46 -21.15 -6.73 -7.75
CA TRP A 46 -22.23 -7.56 -7.21
C TRP A 46 -22.47 -8.86 -7.98
N GLU A 47 -22.09 -8.91 -9.26
CA GLU A 47 -22.21 -10.12 -10.10
C GLU A 47 -21.02 -11.08 -9.91
N ASN A 48 -19.98 -10.65 -9.19
CA ASN A 48 -18.75 -11.40 -8.96
C ASN A 48 -18.43 -11.44 -7.45
N ASP A 49 -19.38 -11.96 -6.66
CA ASP A 49 -19.25 -12.19 -5.21
C ASP A 49 -18.79 -10.97 -4.39
N GLY A 50 -19.07 -9.76 -4.89
CA GLY A 50 -18.68 -8.52 -4.24
C GLY A 50 -17.20 -8.17 -4.35
N PHE A 51 -16.42 -8.87 -5.19
CA PHE A 51 -15.04 -8.49 -5.46
C PHE A 51 -14.96 -7.05 -6.01
N PRO A 52 -13.85 -6.34 -5.79
CA PRO A 52 -13.74 -5.00 -6.35
C PRO A 52 -13.74 -5.02 -7.88
N ARG A 53 -14.45 -4.06 -8.48
CA ARG A 53 -14.53 -3.90 -9.93
C ARG A 53 -13.16 -3.69 -10.54
N LYS A 54 -12.96 -4.25 -11.73
CA LYS A 54 -11.71 -4.13 -12.47
C LYS A 54 -11.30 -2.67 -12.69
N GLU A 55 -12.26 -1.79 -12.99
CA GLU A 55 -11.99 -0.37 -13.23
C GLU A 55 -11.48 0.35 -11.98
N TRP A 56 -11.91 -0.08 -10.79
CA TRP A 56 -11.37 0.44 -9.52
C TRP A 56 -9.92 0.00 -9.32
N HIS A 57 -9.64 -1.29 -9.53
CA HIS A 57 -8.27 -1.82 -9.46
C HIS A 57 -7.34 -1.19 -10.50
N ASP A 58 -7.80 -0.98 -11.73
CA ASP A 58 -7.02 -0.35 -12.79
C ASP A 58 -6.70 1.12 -12.44
N LEU A 59 -7.63 1.82 -11.79
CA LEU A 59 -7.44 3.19 -11.32
C LEU A 59 -6.39 3.28 -10.20
N ILE A 60 -6.46 2.39 -9.19
CA ILE A 60 -5.42 2.28 -8.15
C ILE A 60 -4.06 1.98 -8.80
N ALA A 61 -4.01 1.04 -9.73
CA ALA A 61 -2.77 0.69 -10.42
C ALA A 61 -2.19 1.88 -11.21
N GLU A 62 -3.03 2.71 -11.82
CA GLU A 62 -2.57 3.93 -12.48
C GLU A 62 -2.04 4.98 -11.50
N MET A 63 -2.72 5.19 -10.38
CA MET A 63 -2.23 6.06 -9.30
C MET A 63 -0.86 5.61 -8.81
N GLU A 64 -0.71 4.32 -8.49
CA GLU A 64 0.56 3.78 -7.99
C GLU A 64 1.67 3.91 -9.04
N ARG A 65 1.38 3.66 -10.33
CA ARG A 65 2.35 3.88 -11.41
C ARG A 65 2.81 5.34 -11.49
N ARG A 66 1.92 6.32 -11.34
CA ARG A 66 2.30 7.75 -11.30
C ARG A 66 3.16 8.04 -10.09
N ALA A 67 2.75 7.55 -8.93
CA ALA A 67 3.49 7.75 -7.69
C ALA A 67 4.87 7.07 -7.69
N ASP A 68 5.01 5.91 -8.32
CA ASP A 68 6.30 5.22 -8.46
C ASP A 68 7.25 5.99 -9.38
N ARG A 69 6.74 6.47 -10.53
CA ARG A 69 7.52 7.33 -11.44
C ARG A 69 7.98 8.62 -10.77
N ALA A 70 7.18 9.20 -9.87
CA ALA A 70 7.53 10.36 -9.07
C ALA A 70 8.43 10.03 -7.85
N GLY A 71 8.75 8.75 -7.62
CA GLY A 71 9.59 8.31 -6.50
C GLY A 71 8.91 8.38 -5.13
N HIS A 72 7.59 8.45 -5.08
CA HIS A 72 6.79 8.53 -3.85
C HIS A 72 6.36 7.14 -3.36
N LEU A 73 5.98 6.25 -4.27
CA LEU A 73 5.43 4.93 -3.91
C LEU A 73 6.40 4.13 -3.02
N ARG A 74 7.70 4.16 -3.35
CA ARG A 74 8.75 3.42 -2.65
C ARG A 74 9.37 4.17 -1.46
N TYR A 75 8.87 5.35 -1.10
CA TYR A 75 9.57 6.27 -0.19
C TYR A 75 10.04 5.63 1.12
N GLY A 76 9.18 4.86 1.78
CA GLY A 76 9.50 4.14 3.03
C GLY A 76 10.34 2.88 2.89
N LEU A 77 10.51 2.36 1.67
CA LEU A 77 11.21 1.09 1.46
C LEU A 77 12.73 1.25 1.63
N PRO A 78 13.45 0.17 1.98
CA PRO A 78 14.90 0.16 1.98
C PRO A 78 15.49 0.61 0.65
N LYS A 79 16.65 1.28 0.67
CA LYS A 79 17.34 1.71 -0.55
C LYS A 79 17.65 0.56 -1.52
N ALA A 80 17.93 -0.63 -0.98
CA ALA A 80 18.15 -1.85 -1.78
C ALA A 80 16.91 -2.28 -2.61
N CYS A 81 15.72 -1.78 -2.27
CA CYS A 81 14.47 -2.02 -2.99
C CYS A 81 14.07 -0.83 -3.89
N GLY A 82 14.98 0.13 -4.11
CA GLY A 82 14.69 1.36 -4.86
C GLY A 82 13.92 2.42 -4.06
N GLY A 83 13.80 2.25 -2.73
CA GLY A 83 13.21 3.24 -1.85
C GLY A 83 14.20 4.27 -1.32
N GLN A 84 13.73 5.11 -0.39
CA GLN A 84 14.56 6.18 0.22
C GLN A 84 14.95 5.87 1.67
N ALA A 85 14.47 4.75 2.22
CA ALA A 85 14.62 4.38 3.64
C ALA A 85 14.14 5.51 4.57
N ALA A 86 12.98 6.09 4.25
CA ALA A 86 12.37 7.12 5.09
C ALA A 86 12.12 6.59 6.51
N SER A 87 12.23 7.47 7.50
CA SER A 87 12.04 7.11 8.91
C SER A 87 10.59 6.77 9.20
N ASN A 88 10.34 5.96 10.23
CA ASN A 88 8.99 5.67 10.70
C ASN A 88 8.23 6.95 11.10
N LEU A 89 8.93 7.97 11.61
CA LEU A 89 8.33 9.28 11.91
C LEU A 89 7.84 9.97 10.62
N ALA A 90 8.65 9.96 9.55
CA ALA A 90 8.24 10.52 8.27
C ALA A 90 7.03 9.78 7.68
N ILE A 91 7.03 8.45 7.73
CA ILE A 91 5.90 7.64 7.25
C ILE A 91 4.64 7.89 8.09
N ALA A 92 4.76 7.97 9.41
CA ALA A 92 3.63 8.28 10.29
C ALA A 92 3.04 9.68 9.99
N ALA A 93 3.89 10.70 9.87
CA ALA A 93 3.48 12.06 9.53
C ALA A 93 2.78 12.14 8.16
N ILE A 94 3.31 11.43 7.14
CA ILE A 94 2.69 11.32 5.82
C ILE A 94 1.30 10.68 5.93
N ARG A 95 1.17 9.56 6.65
CA ARG A 95 -0.11 8.84 6.75
C ARG A 95 -1.17 9.67 7.48
N GLU A 96 -0.79 10.35 8.56
CA GLU A 96 -1.68 11.29 9.25
C GLU A 96 -2.11 12.45 8.33
N HIS A 97 -1.15 13.08 7.65
CA HIS A 97 -1.41 14.20 6.74
C HIS A 97 -2.32 13.81 5.57
N LEU A 98 -2.08 12.67 4.93
CA LEU A 98 -2.91 12.18 3.83
C LEU A 98 -4.30 11.77 4.29
N ALA A 99 -4.43 11.14 5.47
CA ALA A 99 -5.72 10.78 6.05
C ALA A 99 -6.55 12.03 6.44
N ALA A 100 -5.91 13.09 6.94
CA ALA A 100 -6.57 14.34 7.31
C ALA A 100 -7.20 15.07 6.11
N LYS A 101 -6.76 14.79 4.88
CA LYS A 101 -7.39 15.30 3.65
C LYS A 101 -8.71 14.60 3.30
N GLY A 102 -9.08 13.57 4.06
CA GLY A 102 -10.23 12.72 3.80
C GLY A 102 -9.98 11.70 2.70
N LEU A 103 -11.02 10.93 2.40
CA LEU A 103 -11.01 9.91 1.37
C LEU A 103 -10.72 10.53 -0.01
N GLY A 104 -9.74 9.96 -0.72
CA GLY A 104 -9.44 10.31 -2.10
C GLY A 104 -8.49 9.31 -2.73
N LEU A 105 -8.20 9.48 -4.02
CA LEU A 105 -7.30 8.57 -4.74
C LEU A 105 -5.87 8.65 -4.20
N HIS A 106 -5.51 9.73 -3.51
CA HIS A 106 -4.20 9.90 -2.88
C HIS A 106 -3.97 8.95 -1.71
N ASN A 107 -5.03 8.59 -0.97
CA ASN A 107 -4.97 7.72 0.20
C ASN A 107 -6.38 7.26 0.61
N ASP A 108 -6.58 5.95 0.64
CA ASP A 108 -7.78 5.29 1.17
C ASP A 108 -7.37 4.28 2.26
N LEU A 109 -7.86 4.49 3.48
CA LEU A 109 -7.54 3.62 4.62
C LEU A 109 -8.40 2.35 4.64
N GLN A 110 -9.47 2.27 3.84
CA GLN A 110 -10.34 1.09 3.79
C GLN A 110 -9.67 -0.07 3.05
N ASP A 111 -8.97 0.24 1.95
CA ASP A 111 -8.26 -0.74 1.12
C ASP A 111 -6.73 -0.58 1.16
N GLU A 112 -6.24 0.33 2.01
CA GLU A 112 -4.81 0.63 2.21
C GLU A 112 -4.08 1.18 0.98
N SER A 113 -4.79 1.61 -0.06
CA SER A 113 -4.19 2.26 -1.23
C SER A 113 -3.67 3.67 -0.91
N SER A 114 -2.48 4.02 -1.41
CA SER A 114 -1.84 5.32 -1.14
C SER A 114 -0.73 5.63 -2.13
N ILE A 115 -0.53 6.92 -2.43
CA ILE A 115 0.58 7.40 -3.27
C ILE A 115 1.96 7.21 -2.62
N VAL A 116 1.98 7.05 -1.30
CA VAL A 116 3.16 6.55 -0.56
C VAL A 116 2.78 5.15 -0.09
N GLY A 117 3.32 4.15 -0.77
CA GLY A 117 2.88 2.77 -0.64
C GLY A 117 3.29 2.13 0.68
N ASN A 118 2.42 1.25 1.17
CA ASN A 118 2.68 0.43 2.34
C ASN A 118 2.93 -1.02 1.90
N PHE A 119 4.20 -1.46 1.92
CA PHE A 119 4.57 -2.81 1.48
C PHE A 119 5.30 -3.55 2.62
N PRO A 120 4.60 -3.96 3.69
CA PRO A 120 5.25 -4.56 4.87
C PRO A 120 6.04 -5.84 4.55
N ILE A 121 5.63 -6.59 3.51
CA ILE A 121 6.32 -7.79 3.08
C ILE A 121 7.67 -7.53 2.41
N ILE A 122 7.86 -6.37 1.77
CA ILE A 122 9.09 -6.06 1.03
C ILE A 122 10.30 -5.95 1.96
N PRO A 123 10.27 -5.20 3.08
CA PRO A 123 11.36 -5.20 4.05
C PRO A 123 11.70 -6.60 4.57
N VAL A 124 10.70 -7.47 4.79
CA VAL A 124 10.90 -8.86 5.24
C VAL A 124 11.64 -9.68 4.17
N LEU A 125 11.18 -9.65 2.92
CA LEU A 125 11.85 -10.32 1.80
C LEU A 125 13.27 -9.79 1.58
N ASN A 126 13.46 -8.48 1.68
CA ASN A 126 14.78 -7.86 1.52
C ASN A 126 15.76 -8.29 2.63
N ALA A 127 15.30 -8.37 3.88
CA ALA A 127 16.14 -8.72 5.02
C ALA A 127 16.41 -10.23 5.10
N TYR A 128 15.38 -11.07 4.92
CA TYR A 128 15.44 -12.49 5.26
C TYR A 128 15.23 -13.43 4.06
N GLY A 129 14.80 -12.91 2.91
CA GLY A 129 14.52 -13.73 1.74
C GLY A 129 15.78 -14.30 1.10
N THR A 130 15.65 -15.46 0.45
CA THR A 130 16.68 -16.00 -0.45
C THR A 130 16.83 -15.12 -1.70
N THR A 131 17.89 -15.33 -2.47
CA THR A 131 18.08 -14.63 -3.76
C THR A 131 16.88 -14.79 -4.69
N GLU A 132 16.24 -15.96 -4.70
CA GLU A 132 15.05 -16.22 -5.52
C GLU A 132 13.82 -15.48 -4.98
N GLN A 133 13.60 -15.48 -3.66
CA GLN A 133 12.49 -14.77 -3.02
C GLN A 133 12.60 -13.25 -3.20
N LYS A 134 13.83 -12.69 -3.17
CA LYS A 134 14.05 -11.25 -3.41
C LYS A 134 13.62 -10.80 -4.81
N ARG A 135 13.57 -11.70 -5.81
CA ARG A 135 13.07 -11.38 -7.16
C ARG A 135 11.60 -10.98 -7.19
N TYR A 136 10.83 -11.33 -6.16
CA TYR A 136 9.42 -10.95 -6.05
C TYR A 136 9.21 -9.47 -5.71
N ILE A 137 10.21 -8.80 -5.12
CA ILE A 137 10.10 -7.40 -4.65
C ILE A 137 9.62 -6.47 -5.76
N GLU A 138 10.30 -6.51 -6.92
CA GLU A 138 9.93 -5.63 -8.04
C GLU A 138 8.57 -6.00 -8.63
N GLY A 139 8.22 -7.29 -8.65
CA GLY A 139 6.90 -7.74 -9.10
C GLY A 139 5.77 -7.28 -8.19
N ILE A 140 6.01 -7.21 -6.87
CA ILE A 140 5.06 -6.67 -5.89
C ILE A 140 4.86 -5.18 -6.12
N ILE A 141 5.95 -4.41 -6.26
CA ILE A 141 5.87 -2.96 -6.48
C ILE A 141 5.15 -2.62 -7.80
N LYS A 142 5.38 -3.42 -8.85
CA LYS A 142 4.73 -3.23 -10.17
C LYS A 142 3.32 -3.83 -10.27
N ARG A 143 2.83 -4.50 -9.22
CA ARG A 143 1.58 -5.28 -9.19
C ARG A 143 1.53 -6.47 -10.17
N ASP A 144 2.67 -6.96 -10.65
CA ASP A 144 2.78 -8.17 -11.49
C ASP A 144 2.77 -9.47 -10.64
N ARG A 145 3.00 -9.32 -9.34
CA ARG A 145 2.96 -10.37 -8.33
C ARG A 145 2.23 -9.83 -7.10
N HIS A 146 1.46 -10.70 -6.45
CA HIS A 146 0.85 -10.39 -5.17
C HIS A 146 1.26 -11.45 -4.15
N LEU A 147 1.43 -11.04 -2.90
CA LEU A 147 1.77 -11.91 -1.78
C LEU A 147 0.84 -11.56 -0.62
N ALA A 148 0.05 -12.53 -0.18
CA ALA A 148 -0.86 -12.39 0.94
C ALA A 148 -0.20 -12.88 2.24
N PHE A 149 -0.37 -12.14 3.33
CA PHE A 149 0.03 -12.57 4.66
C PHE A 149 -1.13 -13.33 5.33
N GLY A 150 -1.15 -14.64 5.16
CA GLY A 150 -2.18 -15.52 5.73
C GLY A 150 -1.92 -15.80 7.21
N LEU A 151 -2.31 -14.86 8.07
CA LEU A 151 -2.20 -15.02 9.54
C LEU A 151 -3.54 -15.36 10.19
N THR A 152 -4.62 -14.72 9.78
CA THR A 152 -5.95 -14.90 10.40
C THR A 152 -6.59 -16.20 9.96
N GLU A 153 -7.23 -16.89 10.91
CA GLU A 153 -7.93 -18.16 10.71
C GLU A 153 -9.37 -18.05 11.25
N PRO A 154 -10.29 -18.96 10.87
CA PRO A 154 -11.69 -18.89 11.30
C PRO A 154 -11.89 -18.78 12.82
N ASN A 155 -11.00 -19.41 13.60
CA ASN A 155 -11.06 -19.45 15.06
C ASN A 155 -10.00 -18.54 15.74
N HIS A 156 -9.10 -17.91 14.97
CA HIS A 156 -7.93 -17.22 15.51
C HIS A 156 -7.71 -15.85 14.84
N GLY A 157 -7.67 -14.80 15.67
CA GLY A 157 -7.44 -13.41 15.25
C GLY A 157 -6.47 -12.68 16.17
N SER A 158 -6.94 -12.26 17.35
CA SER A 158 -6.12 -11.49 18.30
C SER A 158 -4.95 -12.28 18.90
N ASP A 159 -5.09 -13.60 19.04
CA ASP A 159 -4.01 -14.48 19.48
C ASP A 159 -3.38 -15.20 18.29
N ALA A 160 -2.39 -14.55 17.69
CA ALA A 160 -1.61 -15.08 16.57
C ALA A 160 -0.65 -16.22 16.98
N THR A 161 -0.53 -16.55 18.27
CA THR A 161 0.33 -17.65 18.74
C THR A 161 -0.37 -19.00 18.78
N TRP A 162 -1.69 -18.99 18.63
CA TRP A 162 -2.53 -20.18 18.67
C TRP A 162 -3.12 -20.46 17.29
N LEU A 163 -2.29 -20.68 16.27
CA LEU A 163 -2.77 -21.03 14.93
C LEU A 163 -3.04 -22.55 14.82
N GLU A 164 -4.10 -22.91 14.08
CA GLU A 164 -4.45 -24.29 13.72
C GLU A 164 -3.73 -24.76 12.44
N THR A 165 -3.35 -23.85 11.53
CA THR A 165 -2.60 -24.21 10.32
C THR A 165 -1.22 -24.73 10.70
N THR A 166 -0.93 -25.97 10.32
CA THR A 166 0.37 -26.61 10.55
C THR A 166 1.18 -26.71 9.27
N GLY A 167 2.51 -26.59 9.38
CA GLY A 167 3.44 -27.03 8.34
C GLY A 167 4.36 -28.10 8.90
N VAL A 168 4.38 -29.28 8.29
CA VAL A 168 5.26 -30.40 8.67
C VAL A 168 6.30 -30.61 7.58
N ARG A 169 7.57 -30.70 7.95
CA ARG A 169 8.65 -30.98 6.99
C ARG A 169 8.53 -32.43 6.50
N ASP A 170 8.43 -32.60 5.18
CA ASP A 170 8.50 -33.89 4.49
C ASP A 170 9.63 -33.83 3.45
N GLY A 171 10.76 -34.45 3.77
CA GLY A 171 11.97 -34.37 2.93
C GLY A 171 12.47 -32.94 2.69
N ASP A 172 12.43 -32.50 1.43
CA ASP A 172 12.85 -31.19 0.94
C ASP A 172 11.71 -30.16 0.82
N HIS A 173 10.47 -30.52 1.19
CA HIS A 173 9.31 -29.65 1.14
C HIS A 173 8.54 -29.61 2.48
N TRP A 174 7.46 -28.83 2.50
CA TRP A 174 6.54 -28.69 3.63
C TRP A 174 5.14 -29.09 3.16
N VAL A 175 4.43 -29.84 4.01
CA VAL A 175 3.01 -30.20 3.86
C VAL A 175 2.20 -29.51 4.94
#